data_AF-A0A540KVB0-F1
#
_entry.id   AF-A0A540KVB0-F1
#
_cell.length_a   1.000
_cell.length_b   1.000
_cell.length_c   1.000
_cell.angle_alpha   90.00
_cell.angle_beta   90.00
_cell.angle_gamma   90.00
#
_symmetry.space_group_name_H-M   'P 1'
#
loop_
_entity.id
_entity.type
_entity.pdbx_description
1 polymer ?
#
loop_
_entity_poly.entity_id
_entity_poly.type
_entity_poly.pdbx_seq_one_letter_code
_entity_poly.pdbx_strand_id
1 'polypeptide(L)'
;MDAAHEVMDKFSGASLVGKKYEPLFDYFVEFSDVAFRVVADNYVTDDCGTGIVHRAPAFGEEDYRVCLENQVINKGENLIVVVDDDGCFTERITDFSKCLCQGCR
;
A
#
# COMPACT_ATOMS: atom_id res chain seq x y z
N MET A 1 7.05 26.68 -12.07
CA MET A 1 7.18 26.50 -13.53
C MET A 1 6.71 25.09 -13.80
N ASP A 2 5.45 24.93 -14.18
CA ASP A 2 4.90 23.62 -14.50
C ASP A 2 5.46 23.22 -15.86
N ALA A 3 6.21 22.12 -15.90
CA ALA A 3 6.69 21.56 -17.14
C ALA A 3 5.47 21.19 -18.02
N ALA A 4 5.51 21.56 -19.30
CA ALA A 4 4.50 21.13 -20.25
C ALA A 4 4.54 19.60 -20.34
N HIS A 5 3.43 18.95 -20.00
CA HIS A 5 3.25 17.52 -20.13
C HIS A 5 2.17 17.23 -21.17
N GLU A 6 2.33 16.12 -21.89
CA GLU A 6 1.37 15.64 -22.89
C GLU A 6 0.69 14.37 -22.38
N VAL A 7 -0.63 14.29 -22.54
CA VAL A 7 -1.39 13.09 -22.16
C VAL A 7 -1.24 12.05 -23.27
N MET A 8 -0.50 10.97 -22.97
CA MET A 8 -0.29 9.89 -23.93
C MET A 8 -1.50 8.97 -24.09
N ASP A 9 -2.24 8.72 -23.01
CA ASP A 9 -3.37 7.78 -23.02
C ASP A 9 -4.37 8.08 -21.89
N LYS A 10 -5.61 7.59 -22.05
CA LYS A 10 -6.67 7.63 -21.05
C LYS A 10 -7.41 6.31 -21.03
N PHE A 11 -7.53 5.72 -19.85
CA PHE A 11 -8.16 4.42 -19.66
C PHE A 11 -9.03 4.42 -18.41
N SER A 12 -9.93 3.45 -18.30
CA SER A 12 -10.75 3.27 -17.11
C SER A 12 -9.91 2.69 -15.97
N GLY A 13 -10.18 3.09 -14.72
CA GLY A 13 -9.52 2.50 -13.56
C GLY A 13 -9.74 0.99 -13.46
N ALA A 14 -10.88 0.49 -13.93
CA ALA A 14 -11.16 -0.94 -14.03
C ALA A 14 -10.14 -1.72 -14.87
N SER A 15 -9.54 -1.09 -15.90
CA SER A 15 -8.50 -1.71 -16.72
C SER A 15 -7.17 -1.92 -15.99
N LEU A 16 -6.97 -1.22 -14.86
CA LEU A 16 -5.76 -1.36 -14.04
C LEU A 16 -5.86 -2.52 -13.05
N VAL A 17 -7.07 -2.93 -12.66
CA VAL A 17 -7.29 -3.95 -11.63
C VAL A 17 -6.56 -5.25 -12.01
N GLY A 18 -5.79 -5.78 -11.06
CA GLY A 18 -4.98 -6.98 -11.24
C GLY A 18 -3.60 -6.75 -11.87
N LYS A 19 -3.28 -5.55 -12.40
CA LYS A 19 -1.92 -5.24 -12.84
C LYS A 19 -0.97 -5.31 -11.65
N LYS A 20 0.11 -6.08 -11.80
CA LYS A 20 1.19 -6.13 -10.82
C LYS A 20 2.09 -4.91 -10.93
N TYR A 21 2.65 -4.49 -9.81
CA TYR A 21 3.64 -3.42 -9.72
C TYR A 21 4.85 -3.86 -8.90
N GLU A 22 5.97 -3.18 -9.09
CA GLU A 22 7.19 -3.41 -8.31
C GLU A 22 7.06 -2.73 -6.93
N PRO A 23 7.22 -3.46 -5.81
CA PRO A 23 7.17 -2.85 -4.49
C PRO A 23 8.32 -1.85 -4.29
N LEU A 24 8.09 -0.83 -3.46
CA LEU A 24 9.12 0.15 -3.13
C LEU A 24 10.27 -0.43 -2.29
N PHE A 25 9.98 -1.48 -1.52
CA PHE A 25 10.92 -2.14 -0.62
C PHE A 25 10.80 -3.65 -0.74
N ASP A 26 11.93 -4.34 -0.63
CA ASP A 26 11.99 -5.80 -0.78
C ASP A 26 11.64 -6.57 0.50
N TYR A 27 11.21 -5.89 1.56
CA TYR A 27 10.98 -6.48 2.88
C TYR A 27 9.86 -7.52 2.93
N PHE A 28 8.96 -7.52 1.95
CA PHE A 28 7.72 -8.33 1.93
C PHE A 28 7.52 -9.04 0.59
N VAL A 29 8.60 -9.29 -0.16
CA VAL A 29 8.53 -9.91 -1.50
C VAL A 29 7.91 -11.30 -1.49
N GLU A 30 7.89 -12.01 -0.36
CA GLU A 30 7.24 -13.32 -0.26
C GLU A 30 5.72 -13.26 -0.48
N PHE A 31 5.10 -12.09 -0.36
CA PHE A 31 3.67 -11.89 -0.58
C PHE A 31 3.31 -11.64 -2.06
N SER A 32 4.29 -11.66 -2.98
CA SER A 32 4.11 -11.30 -4.40
C SER A 32 3.10 -12.14 -5.19
N ASP A 33 2.71 -13.30 -4.66
CA ASP A 33 1.67 -14.14 -5.24
C ASP A 33 0.28 -13.53 -5.10
N VAL A 34 0.01 -12.84 -3.98
CA VAL A 34 -1.32 -12.29 -3.63
C VAL A 34 -1.34 -10.75 -3.60
N ALA A 35 -0.22 -10.14 -3.23
CA ALA A 35 -0.03 -8.70 -3.06
C ALA A 35 0.61 -8.03 -4.29
N PHE A 36 1.02 -6.77 -4.12
CA PHE A 36 1.67 -5.93 -5.14
C PHE A 36 0.94 -5.88 -6.48
N ARG A 37 -0.38 -5.73 -6.40
CA ARG A 37 -1.27 -5.56 -7.54
C ARG A 37 -2.32 -4.51 -7.27
N VAL A 38 -2.85 -3.92 -8.32
CA VAL A 38 -3.96 -2.97 -8.22
C VAL A 38 -5.25 -3.70 -7.85
N VAL A 39 -5.96 -3.14 -6.88
CA VAL A 39 -7.31 -3.56 -6.46
C VAL A 39 -8.25 -2.37 -6.61
N ALA A 40 -9.54 -2.64 -6.81
CA ALA A 40 -10.57 -1.62 -6.88
C ALA A 40 -11.42 -1.60 -5.62
N ASP A 41 -11.81 -0.41 -5.20
CA ASP A 41 -12.85 -0.16 -4.20
C ASP A 41 -13.50 1.20 -4.50
N ASN A 42 -14.72 1.41 -4.01
CA ASN A 42 -15.49 2.62 -4.26
C ASN A 42 -15.20 3.75 -3.26
N TYR A 43 -14.36 3.54 -2.24
CA TYR A 43 -14.04 4.58 -1.26
C TYR A 43 -13.08 5.65 -1.81
N VAL A 44 -12.34 5.37 -2.89
CA VAL A 44 -11.36 6.30 -3.47
C VAL A 44 -12.07 7.40 -4.25
N THR A 45 -11.81 8.65 -3.88
CA THR A 45 -12.39 9.87 -4.46
C THR A 45 -11.34 10.69 -5.23
N ASP A 46 -11.81 11.65 -6.03
CA ASP A 46 -10.97 12.55 -6.85
C ASP A 46 -10.72 13.92 -6.20
N ASP A 47 -11.15 14.09 -4.94
CA ASP A 47 -11.04 15.34 -4.19
C ASP A 47 -9.64 15.55 -3.58
N CYS A 48 -8.90 14.47 -3.31
CA CYS A 48 -7.58 14.50 -2.70
C CYS A 48 -6.62 13.44 -3.29
N GLY A 49 -5.33 13.79 -3.36
CA GLY A 49 -4.27 12.87 -3.79
C GLY A 49 -4.18 12.70 -5.31
N THR A 50 -3.90 11.47 -5.76
CA THR A 50 -3.66 11.14 -7.19
C THR A 50 -4.70 10.19 -7.78
N GLY A 51 -5.72 9.80 -7.00
CA GLY A 51 -6.68 8.75 -7.37
C GLY A 51 -6.13 7.32 -7.24
N ILE A 52 -4.90 7.14 -6.73
CA ILE A 52 -4.32 5.84 -6.37
C ILE A 52 -3.92 5.89 -4.89
N VAL A 53 -4.36 4.91 -4.11
CA VAL A 53 -4.13 4.87 -2.66
C VAL A 53 -3.28 3.66 -2.27
N HIS A 54 -2.21 3.91 -1.51
CA HIS A 54 -1.41 2.86 -0.89
C HIS A 54 -2.22 2.13 0.19
N ARG A 55 -2.07 0.82 0.29
CA ARG A 55 -2.83 -0.02 1.24
C ARG A 55 -1.91 -0.63 2.27
N ALA A 56 -2.21 -0.41 3.54
CA ALA A 56 -1.49 -0.98 4.67
C ALA A 56 -2.49 -1.61 5.68
N PRO A 57 -2.86 -2.90 5.51
CA PRO A 57 -3.99 -3.52 6.21
C PRO A 57 -3.91 -3.51 7.75
N ALA A 58 -2.71 -3.36 8.30
CA ALA A 58 -2.48 -3.27 9.74
C ALA A 58 -2.77 -1.88 10.34
N PHE A 59 -2.94 -0.85 9.52
CA PHE A 59 -2.94 0.55 9.97
C PHE A 59 -4.22 1.32 9.64
N GLY A 60 -5.08 0.79 8.77
CA GLY A 60 -6.34 1.42 8.39
C GLY A 60 -7.49 0.42 8.31
N GLU A 61 -8.67 0.82 8.79
CA GLU A 61 -9.88 -0.01 8.71
C GLU A 61 -10.28 -0.26 7.25
N GLU A 62 -10.28 0.80 6.42
CA GLU A 62 -10.55 0.65 5.00
C GLU A 62 -9.52 -0.28 4.35
N ASP A 63 -8.22 -0.09 4.65
CA ASP A 63 -7.12 -0.94 4.16
C ASP A 63 -7.39 -2.41 4.45
N TYR A 64 -7.74 -2.73 5.69
CA TYR A 64 -8.11 -4.07 6.11
C TYR A 64 -9.29 -4.61 5.29
N ARG A 65 -10.40 -3.86 5.20
CA ARG A 65 -11.61 -4.28 4.49
C ARG A 65 -11.34 -4.63 3.03
N VAL A 66 -10.71 -3.73 2.28
CA VAL A 66 -10.46 -3.94 0.84
C VAL A 66 -9.44 -5.05 0.60
N CYS A 67 -8.39 -5.13 1.41
CA CYS A 67 -7.42 -6.21 1.28
C CYS A 67 -8.02 -7.57 1.63
N LEU A 68 -8.97 -7.63 2.57
CA LEU A 68 -9.71 -8.85 2.87
C LEU A 68 -10.65 -9.24 1.71
N GLU A 69 -11.46 -8.29 1.22
CA GLU A 69 -12.39 -8.53 0.10
C GLU A 69 -11.67 -8.94 -1.19
N ASN A 70 -10.46 -8.41 -1.40
CA ASN A 70 -9.62 -8.74 -2.56
C ASN A 70 -8.66 -9.91 -2.31
N GLN A 71 -8.78 -10.65 -1.21
CA GLN A 71 -7.93 -11.83 -0.92
C GLN A 71 -6.42 -11.54 -0.88
N VAL A 72 -6.05 -10.32 -0.50
CA VAL A 72 -4.66 -9.94 -0.21
C VAL A 72 -4.28 -10.42 1.19
N ILE A 73 -5.25 -10.44 2.11
CA ILE A 73 -5.13 -11.01 3.46
C ILE A 73 -6.31 -11.96 3.72
N ASN A 74 -6.14 -12.97 4.58
CA ASN A 74 -7.25 -13.82 5.00
C ASN A 74 -7.76 -13.45 6.40
N LYS A 75 -9.05 -13.70 6.64
CA LYS A 75 -9.66 -13.47 7.95
C LYS A 75 -9.03 -14.43 8.97
N GLY A 76 -8.47 -13.87 10.05
CA GLY A 76 -7.85 -14.64 11.12
C GLY A 76 -6.35 -14.91 10.93
N GLU A 77 -5.75 -14.47 9.81
CA GLU A 77 -4.30 -14.40 9.70
C GLU A 77 -3.74 -13.21 10.50
N ASN A 78 -2.52 -13.37 11.01
CA ASN A 78 -1.82 -12.27 11.67
C ASN A 78 -1.46 -11.21 10.64
N LEU A 79 -1.89 -9.98 10.91
CA LEU A 79 -1.51 -8.82 10.12
C LEU A 79 -0.02 -8.53 10.30
N ILE A 80 0.60 -8.06 9.23
CA ILE A 80 1.98 -7.59 9.25
C ILE A 80 2.00 -6.20 9.90
N VAL A 81 2.41 -6.14 11.15
CA VAL A 81 2.62 -4.88 11.86
C VAL A 81 4.12 -4.58 11.83
N VAL A 82 4.48 -3.45 11.21
CA VAL A 82 5.89 -3.07 11.02
C VAL A 82 6.41 -2.10 12.09
N VAL A 83 5.57 -1.73 13.04
CA VAL A 83 5.85 -0.78 14.13
C VAL A 83 5.58 -1.48 15.47
N ASP A 84 6.44 -1.26 16.46
CA ASP A 84 6.27 -1.77 17.82
C ASP A 84 5.41 -0.87 18.72
N ASP A 85 5.21 -1.27 19.98
CA ASP A 85 4.40 -0.53 20.96
C ASP A 85 5.00 0.85 21.33
N ASP A 86 6.30 1.05 21.10
CA ASP A 86 7.00 2.31 21.30
C ASP A 86 6.94 3.24 20.06
N GLY A 87 6.25 2.81 18.99
CA GLY A 87 6.14 3.56 17.74
C GLY A 87 7.40 3.49 16.87
N CYS A 88 8.32 2.56 17.14
CA CYS A 88 9.54 2.35 16.37
C CYS A 88 9.37 1.26 15.32
N PHE A 89 10.08 1.37 14.19
CA PHE A 89 10.07 0.31 13.18
C PHE A 89 10.75 -0.96 13.70
N THR A 90 10.09 -2.09 13.43
CA THR A 90 10.61 -3.43 13.76
C THR A 90 11.89 -3.75 12.98
N GLU A 91 12.66 -4.72 13.44
CA GLU A 91 13.95 -5.10 12.83
C GLU A 91 13.85 -5.55 11.36
N ARG A 92 12.65 -5.93 10.92
CA ARG A 92 12.37 -6.30 9.54
C ARG A 92 12.51 -5.12 8.56
N ILE A 93 12.32 -3.89 9.03
CA ILE A 93 12.51 -2.67 8.25
C ILE A 93 13.95 -2.20 8.46
N THR A 94 14.88 -2.79 7.72
CA THR A 94 16.32 -2.64 8.01
C THR A 94 16.81 -1.21 7.87
N ASP A 95 16.29 -0.44 6.90
CA ASP A 95 16.78 0.90 6.61
C ASP A 95 16.35 1.93 7.67
N PHE A 96 15.31 1.63 8.45
CA PHE A 96 14.75 2.51 9.48
C PHE A 96 14.63 1.83 10.85
N SER A 97 15.33 0.70 11.04
CA SER A 97 15.24 -0.11 12.24
C SER A 97 15.47 0.73 13.50
N LYS A 98 14.55 0.66 14.46
CA LYS A 98 14.57 1.42 15.73
C LYS A 98 14.40 2.94 15.61
N CYS A 99 14.11 3.46 14.41
CA CYS A 99 13.62 4.82 14.29
C CYS A 99 12.13 4.91 14.59
N LEU A 100 11.72 6.04 15.17
CA LEU A 100 10.31 6.40 15.31
C LEU A 100 9.66 6.55 13.92
N CYS A 101 8.43 6.06 13.79
CA CYS A 101 7.66 6.14 12.54
C CYS A 101 7.37 7.59 12.11
N GLN A 102 7.40 8.54 13.05
CA GLN A 102 7.23 9.97 12.79
C GLN A 102 8.54 10.69 12.41
N GLY A 103 9.67 9.98 12.41
CA GLY A 103 10.99 10.49 12.02
C GLY A 103 12.09 10.08 12.99
N CYS A 104 13.27 9.75 12.45
CA CYS A 104 14.49 9.59 13.25
C CYS A 104 14.91 10.98 13.77
N ARG A 105 15.02 11.15 15.09
CA ARG A 105 15.59 12.35 15.70
C ARG A 105 17.09 12.18 15.90
#